data_AF-A0A645J0M9-F1
#
_entry.id   AF-A0A645J0M9-F1
#
_cell.length_a   1.000
_cell.length_b   1.000
_cell.length_c   1.000
_cell.angle_alpha   90.00
_cell.angle_beta   90.00
_cell.angle_gamma   90.00
#
_symmetry.space_group_name_H-M   'P 1'
#
loop_
_entity.id
_entity.type
_entity.pdbx_description
1 polymer ?
#
loop_
_entity_poly.entity_id
_entity_poly.type
_entity_poly.pdbx_seq_one_letter_code
_entity_poly.pdbx_strand_id
1 'polypeptide(L)'
;MGDKNVRIAQVNTVDVQDVLNRQVDLVAAMEAENSAQGHDVFLLVITNIIDSDSALLAVGAHLDTVAAAFGVTLNDNVALLPGIVSRKKQVVPPLTEAFSK
;
A
#
# COMPACT_ATOMS: atom_id res chain seq x y z
N MET A 1 -7.03 -11.99 -7.63
CA MET A 1 -7.12 -12.33 -6.19
C MET A 1 -8.61 -12.54 -5.93
N GLY A 2 -9.09 -13.80 -5.93
CA GLY A 2 -10.51 -14.15 -5.78
C GLY A 2 -11.44 -13.37 -6.72
N ASP A 3 -12.22 -12.45 -6.13
CA ASP A 3 -13.20 -11.56 -6.77
C ASP A 3 -12.90 -10.06 -6.55
N LYS A 4 -11.74 -9.70 -5.96
CA LYS A 4 -11.40 -8.31 -5.61
C LYS A 4 -10.27 -7.75 -6.47
N ASN A 5 -10.48 -6.52 -6.95
CA ASN A 5 -9.51 -5.77 -7.74
C ASN A 5 -8.57 -5.00 -6.82
N VAL A 6 -7.39 -5.58 -6.59
CA VAL A 6 -6.33 -4.94 -5.79
C VAL A 6 -5.27 -4.35 -6.72
N ARG A 7 -5.03 -3.05 -6.59
CA ARG A 7 -3.98 -2.31 -7.30
C ARG A 7 -2.78 -2.15 -6.38
N ILE A 8 -1.58 -2.45 -6.89
CA ILE A 8 -0.32 -2.27 -6.15
C ILE A 8 0.62 -1.42 -6.99
N ALA A 9 0.90 -0.21 -6.53
CA ALA A 9 1.92 0.69 -7.05
C ALA A 9 3.16 0.68 -6.14
N GLN A 10 4.32 0.95 -6.73
CA GLN A 10 5.57 1.10 -5.98
C GLN A 10 6.29 2.35 -6.49
N VAL A 11 6.75 3.18 -5.55
CA VAL A 11 7.52 4.38 -5.81
C VAL A 11 8.81 4.30 -5.01
N ASN A 12 9.93 4.52 -5.67
CA ASN A 12 11.24 4.59 -5.02
C ASN A 12 11.55 6.06 -4.74
N THR A 13 11.88 6.38 -3.49
CA THR A 13 12.26 7.72 -3.04
C THR A 13 13.55 7.66 -2.23
N VAL A 14 14.23 8.80 -2.11
CA VAL A 14 15.34 8.98 -1.16
C VAL A 14 14.84 9.54 0.18
N ASP A 15 13.64 10.11 0.21
CA ASP A 15 12.99 10.63 1.41
C ASP A 15 11.51 10.25 1.42
N VAL A 16 11.10 9.47 2.42
CA VAL A 16 9.72 9.04 2.59
C VAL A 16 8.83 10.18 3.10
N GLN A 17 9.39 11.09 3.90
CA GLN A 17 8.65 12.23 4.47
C GLN A 17 8.19 13.20 3.39
N ASP A 18 9.00 13.41 2.35
CA ASP A 18 8.63 14.27 1.22
C ASP A 18 7.39 13.72 0.47
N VAL A 19 7.33 12.39 0.31
CA VAL A 19 6.17 11.72 -0.30
C VAL A 19 4.96 11.75 0.65
N LEU A 20 5.18 11.57 1.95
CA LEU A 20 4.13 11.66 2.97
C LEU A 20 3.56 13.08 3.10
N ASN A 21 4.34 14.13 2.87
CA ASN A 21 3.81 15.50 2.79
C ASN A 21 2.78 15.68 1.68
N ARG A 22 2.86 14.85 0.64
CA ARG A 22 1.92 14.80 -0.49
C ARG A 22 0.87 13.69 -0.33
N GLN A 23 0.79 13.08 0.84
CA GLN A 23 -0.14 11.99 1.12
C GLN A 23 -1.58 12.37 0.82
N VAL A 24 -2.01 13.59 1.16
CA VAL A 24 -3.40 14.03 0.92
C VAL A 24 -3.74 14.01 -0.58
N ASP A 25 -2.87 14.58 -1.43
CA ASP A 25 -3.02 14.53 -2.88
C ASP A 25 -2.94 13.09 -3.43
N LEU A 26 -2.04 12.26 -2.88
CA LEU A 26 -1.89 10.87 -3.28
C LEU A 26 -3.14 10.04 -2.94
N VAL A 27 -3.68 10.21 -1.74
CA VAL A 27 -4.92 9.56 -1.30
C VAL A 27 -6.06 9.98 -2.22
N ALA A 28 -6.23 11.28 -2.48
CA ALA A 28 -7.27 11.78 -3.38
C ALA A 28 -7.12 11.20 -4.81
N ALA A 29 -5.90 11.12 -5.33
CA ALA A 29 -5.64 10.55 -6.65
C ALA A 29 -5.89 9.02 -6.68
N MET A 30 -5.52 8.30 -5.63
CA MET A 30 -5.75 6.87 -5.50
C MET A 30 -7.24 6.55 -5.35
N GLU A 31 -7.99 7.35 -4.59
CA GLU A 31 -9.45 7.22 -4.47
C GLU A 31 -10.15 7.53 -5.80
N ALA A 32 -9.71 8.57 -6.52
CA ALA A 32 -10.21 8.86 -7.86
C ALA A 32 -9.92 7.72 -8.84
N GLU A 33 -8.72 7.13 -8.80
CA GLU A 33 -8.36 5.99 -9.64
C GLU A 33 -9.15 4.73 -9.26
N ASN A 34 -9.40 4.48 -7.97
CA ASN A 34 -10.29 3.42 -7.51
C ASN A 34 -11.70 3.58 -8.04
N SER A 35 -12.26 4.79 -7.96
CA SER A 35 -13.59 5.09 -8.48
C SER A 35 -13.66 5.01 -10.01
N ALA A 36 -12.58 5.37 -10.72
CA ALA A 36 -12.54 5.35 -12.18
C ALA A 36 -12.36 3.93 -12.75
N GLN A 37 -11.53 3.11 -12.11
CA GLN A 37 -11.21 1.76 -12.59
C GLN A 37 -11.95 0.64 -11.85
N GLY A 38 -12.74 0.97 -10.82
CA GLY A 38 -13.47 -0.02 -10.03
C GLY A 38 -12.54 -0.94 -9.25
N HIS A 39 -11.45 -0.40 -8.70
CA HIS A 39 -10.57 -1.14 -7.81
C HIS A 39 -11.12 -1.08 -6.38
N ASP A 40 -11.20 -2.23 -5.73
CA ASP A 40 -11.63 -2.32 -4.33
C ASP A 40 -10.58 -1.71 -3.39
N VAL A 41 -9.31 -1.95 -3.69
CA VAL A 41 -8.19 -1.58 -2.82
C VAL A 41 -7.00 -1.10 -3.64
N PHE A 42 -6.39 0.00 -3.22
CA PHE A 42 -5.16 0.53 -3.81
C PHE A 42 -4.07 0.61 -2.75
N LEU A 43 -2.95 -0.06 -3.01
CA LEU A 43 -1.75 0.00 -2.21
C LEU A 43 -0.67 0.75 -2.98
N LEU A 44 -0.05 1.72 -2.32
CA LEU A 44 1.15 2.41 -2.76
C LEU A 44 2.27 2.07 -1.80
N VAL A 45 3.32 1.42 -2.30
CA VAL A 45 4.53 1.09 -1.54
C VAL A 45 5.58 2.16 -1.85
N ILE A 46 5.92 2.97 -0.86
CA ILE A 46 6.94 4.02 -0.95
C ILE A 46 8.22 3.45 -0.36
N THR A 47 9.16 3.03 -1.20
CA THR A 47 10.43 2.43 -0.76
C THR A 47 11.53 3.48 -0.71
N ASN A 48 12.14 3.65 0.46
CA ASN A 48 13.37 4.39 0.64
C ASN A 48 14.55 3.53 0.15
N ILE A 49 15.23 4.00 -0.90
CA ILE A 49 16.38 3.28 -1.47
C ILE A 49 17.66 3.45 -0.65
N ILE A 50 17.71 4.40 0.27
CA ILE A 50 18.86 4.70 1.14
C ILE A 50 18.79 3.80 2.37
N ASP A 51 17.68 3.88 3.12
CA ASP A 51 17.48 3.12 4.37
C ASP A 51 16.95 1.70 4.13
N SER A 52 16.56 1.36 2.90
CA SER A 52 15.95 0.06 2.55
C SER A 52 14.65 -0.25 3.33
N ASP A 53 13.95 0.80 3.74
CA ASP A 53 12.64 0.73 4.40
C ASP A 53 11.52 1.11 3.44
N SER A 54 10.29 0.66 3.72
CA SER A 54 9.12 1.09 2.96
C SER A 54 8.02 1.65 3.86
N ALA A 55 7.29 2.62 3.35
CA ALA A 55 5.97 2.97 3.85
C ALA A 55 4.91 2.39 2.92
N LEU A 56 3.84 1.89 3.49
CA LEU A 56 2.65 1.44 2.80
C LEU A 56 1.58 2.52 2.97
N LEU A 57 1.01 2.98 1.87
CA LEU A 57 -0.21 3.77 1.86
C LEU A 57 -1.30 2.91 1.22
N ALA A 58 -2.38 2.65 1.96
CA ALA A 58 -3.48 1.83 1.48
C ALA A 58 -4.78 2.63 1.53
N VAL A 59 -5.53 2.67 0.42
CA VAL A 59 -6.84 3.33 0.35
C VAL A 59 -7.87 2.43 -0.32
N GLY A 60 -9.14 2.64 0.01
CA GLY A 60 -10.28 1.87 -0.50
C GLY A 60 -10.93 1.00 0.59
N ALA A 61 -11.59 -0.07 0.16
CA ALA A 61 -12.24 -1.02 1.04
C ALA A 61 -11.23 -1.99 1.67
N HIS A 62 -11.63 -2.70 2.72
CA HIS A 62 -10.84 -3.81 3.29
C HIS A 62 -9.42 -3.44 3.78
N LEU A 63 -9.24 -2.20 4.26
CA LEU A 63 -7.98 -1.76 4.87
C LEU A 63 -7.57 -2.63 6.05
N ASP A 64 -8.52 -3.14 6.83
CA ASP A 64 -8.28 -4.09 7.91
C ASP A 64 -7.63 -5.39 7.42
N THR A 65 -8.03 -5.88 6.23
CA THR A 65 -7.43 -7.06 5.61
C THR A 65 -5.98 -6.78 5.19
N VAL A 66 -5.70 -5.58 4.69
CA VAL A 66 -4.34 -5.15 4.33
C VAL A 66 -3.48 -5.03 5.59
N ALA A 67 -3.98 -4.38 6.64
CA ALA A 67 -3.33 -4.28 7.94
C ALA A 67 -3.00 -5.66 8.51
N ALA A 68 -3.97 -6.57 8.50
CA ALA A 68 -3.80 -7.96 8.95
C ALA A 68 -2.78 -8.75 8.10
N ALA A 69 -2.72 -8.50 6.78
CA ALA A 69 -1.77 -9.16 5.89
C ALA A 69 -0.31 -8.89 6.28
N PHE A 70 -0.03 -7.67 6.73
CA PHE A 70 1.32 -7.25 7.12
C PHE A 70 1.53 -7.28 8.64
N GLY A 71 0.50 -7.59 9.43
CA GLY A 71 0.57 -7.54 10.90
C GLY A 71 0.86 -6.13 11.43
N VAL A 72 0.43 -5.09 10.70
CA VAL A 72 0.66 -3.68 11.04
C VAL A 72 -0.67 -2.97 11.24
N THR A 73 -0.63 -1.81 11.88
CA THR A 73 -1.80 -0.94 12.01
C THR A 73 -1.66 0.21 11.02
N LEU A 74 -2.72 0.49 10.26
CA LEU A 74 -2.78 1.68 9.39
C LEU A 74 -3.13 2.88 10.25
N ASN A 75 -2.25 3.88 10.31
CA ASN A 75 -2.47 5.16 10.95
C ASN A 75 -2.60 6.20 9.85
N ASP A 76 -3.77 6.85 9.74
CA ASP A 76 -4.09 7.76 8.63
C ASP A 76 -3.88 7.12 7.24
N ASN A 77 -4.31 5.86 7.05
CA ASN A 77 -4.11 5.09 5.81
C ASN A 77 -2.65 4.72 5.50
N VAL A 78 -1.69 5.03 6.40
CA VAL A 78 -0.27 4.71 6.25
C VAL A 78 0.17 3.67 7.28
N ALA A 79 0.99 2.72 6.86
CA ALA A 79 1.70 1.81 7.73
C ALA A 79 3.19 1.78 7.38
N LEU A 80 4.06 1.76 8.38
CA LEU A 80 5.49 1.61 8.17
C LEU A 80 5.84 0.12 8.06
N LEU A 81 6.56 -0.23 7.01
CA LEU A 81 7.02 -1.59 6.70
C LEU A 81 8.56 -1.62 6.69
N PRO A 82 9.20 -1.68 7.86
CA PRO A 82 10.67 -1.73 7.95
C PRO A 82 11.20 -3.00 7.29
N GLY A 83 12.24 -2.88 6.47
CA GLY A 83 12.89 -4.01 5.79
C GLY A 83 12.09 -4.68 4.66
N ILE A 84 10.95 -4.11 4.23
CA ILE A 84 10.26 -4.55 3.02
C ILE A 84 10.79 -3.76 1.83
N VAL A 85 11.38 -4.46 0.86
CA VAL A 85 11.94 -3.86 -0.39
C VAL A 85 11.42 -4.54 -1.65
N SER A 86 10.83 -5.73 -1.52
CA SER A 86 10.42 -6.55 -2.66
C SER A 86 8.92 -6.76 -2.72
N ARG A 87 8.25 -6.05 -3.64
CA ARG A 87 6.82 -6.25 -3.91
C ARG A 87 6.48 -7.72 -4.20
N LYS A 88 7.22 -8.38 -5.10
CA LYS A 88 6.90 -9.73 -5.57
C LYS A 88 7.03 -10.81 -4.49
N LYS A 89 7.97 -10.64 -3.56
CA LYS A 89 8.24 -11.65 -2.52
C LYS A 89 7.60 -11.32 -1.17
N GLN A 90 7.47 -10.04 -0.84
CA GLN A 90 7.08 -9.60 0.50
C GLN A 90 5.71 -8.93 0.55
N VAL A 91 5.18 -8.43 -0.57
CA VAL A 91 3.90 -7.69 -0.62
C VAL A 91 2.80 -8.55 -1.25
N VAL A 92 3.06 -9.17 -2.39
CA VAL A 92 2.06 -9.96 -3.11
C VAL A 92 1.58 -11.22 -2.35
N PRO A 93 2.46 -12.05 -1.75
CA PRO A 93 2.01 -13.26 -1.05
C PRO A 93 1.08 -12.99 0.15
N PRO A 94 1.44 -12.14 1.13
CA PRO A 94 0.59 -11.92 2.29
C PRO A 94 -0.74 -11.26 1.92
N LEU A 95 -0.76 -10.37 0.92
CA LEU A 95 -2.01 -9.84 0.38
C LEU A 95 -2.85 -10.93 -0.27
N THR A 96 -2.25 -11.83 -1.04
CA THR A 96 -2.99 -12.91 -1.69
C THR A 96 -3.60 -13.83 -0.65
N GLU A 97 -2.85 -14.19 0.39
CA GLU A 97 -3.36 -15.00 1.52
C GLU A 97 -4.47 -14.28 2.30
N ALA A 98 -4.32 -12.98 2.57
CA ALA A 98 -5.30 -12.20 3.32
C ALA A 98 -6.61 -12.00 2.54
N PHE A 99 -6.55 -11.85 1.21
CA PHE A 99 -7.72 -11.70 0.34
C PHE A 99 -8.30 -13.03 -0.16
N SER A 100 -7.57 -14.15 -0.02
CA SER A 100 -8.04 -15.49 -0.35
C SER A 100 -8.65 -16.24 0.83
N LYS A 101 -8.54 -15.68 2.04
CA LYS A 101 -9.26 -16.11 3.24
C LYS A 101 -10.69 -15.55 3.23
#